data_AF-A0A7I8IWF4-F1
#
_entry.id   AF-A0A7I8IWF4-F1
#
_cell.length_a   1.000
_cell.length_b   1.000
_cell.length_c   1.000
_cell.angle_alpha   90.00
_cell.angle_beta   90.00
_cell.angle_gamma   90.00
#
_symmetry.space_group_name_H-M   'P 1'
#
loop_
_entity.id
_entity.type
_entity.pdbx_description
1 polymer ?
#
loop_
_entity_poly.entity_id
_entity_poly.type
_entity_poly.pdbx_seq_one_letter_code
_entity_poly.pdbx_strand_id
1 'polypeptide(L)'
;MGILTVADRYEARDRLRLLHALQPPVPAQIDARFVLCNVTGDEHRILVALEIMLYHDIIVLNCSENMNSGKTYAYFSALPELLSGEQEAPTTSPSGGSRGRTCTGATSIPPARRTPLHEGMGYVLSWDLVRWIASTNVTRNNTAGPEDALVGEWLRAGGRGKNVYSTQGARLNYDDTKPVMYDFPYPPWSFVPNTIAVHRLKDRKKWATTLRYFNATRGLKPSKFYHLLN
;
A
#
# COMPACT_ATOMS: atom_id res chain seq x y z
N MET A 1 3.04 -1.57 -5.29
CA MET A 1 2.28 -1.12 -4.10
C MET A 1 1.56 0.17 -4.42
N GLY A 2 0.23 0.17 -4.39
CA GLY A 2 -0.60 1.37 -4.51
C GLY A 2 -0.91 1.97 -3.15
N ILE A 3 -0.63 3.25 -2.99
CA ILE A 3 -0.85 4.02 -1.75
C ILE A 3 -1.94 5.05 -2.05
N LEU A 4 -3.16 4.78 -1.59
CA LEU A 4 -4.28 5.71 -1.76
C LEU A 4 -4.02 6.97 -0.93
N THR A 5 -4.04 8.14 -1.56
CA THR A 5 -3.74 9.42 -0.91
C THR A 5 -4.48 10.58 -1.60
N VAL A 6 -4.49 11.77 -1.00
CA VAL A 6 -5.12 12.97 -1.57
C VAL A 6 -4.05 14.04 -1.86
N ALA A 7 -4.35 15.00 -2.72
CA ALA A 7 -3.41 16.03 -3.14
C ALA A 7 -2.73 16.75 -1.95
N ASP A 8 -3.50 17.15 -0.93
CA ASP A 8 -3.02 17.84 0.28
C ASP A 8 -1.97 17.07 1.10
N ARG A 9 -1.85 15.75 0.91
CA ARG A 9 -0.97 14.88 1.72
C ARG A 9 0.46 14.81 1.17
N TYR A 10 1.00 15.92 0.67
CA TYR A 10 2.35 15.96 0.08
C TYR A 10 3.43 15.51 1.09
N GLU A 11 3.40 16.01 2.32
CA GLU A 11 4.38 15.63 3.37
C GLU A 11 4.36 14.14 3.69
N ALA A 12 3.18 13.52 3.59
CA ALA A 12 3.03 12.10 3.84
C ALA A 12 3.63 11.28 2.69
N ARG A 13 3.43 11.71 1.44
CA ARG A 13 4.06 11.08 0.26
C ARG A 13 5.58 11.20 0.34
N ASP A 14 6.09 12.41 0.57
CA ASP A 14 7.53 12.68 0.65
C ASP A 14 8.21 11.87 1.75
N ARG A 15 7.60 11.81 2.94
CA ARG A 15 8.09 10.94 4.03
C ARG A 15 8.16 9.48 3.61
N LEU A 16 7.16 8.97 2.89
CA LEU A 16 7.16 7.58 2.42
C LEU A 16 8.23 7.33 1.35
N ARG A 17 8.49 8.30 0.46
CA ARG A 17 9.62 8.23 -0.50
C ARG A 17 10.95 8.12 0.22
N LEU A 18 11.18 8.98 1.22
CA LEU A 18 12.39 8.93 2.04
C LEU A 18 12.56 7.55 2.71
N LEU A 19 11.50 7.02 3.31
CA LEU A 19 11.56 5.72 3.96
C LEU A 19 11.79 4.56 3.00
N HIS A 20 11.17 4.59 1.81
CA HIS A 20 11.39 3.59 0.76
C HIS A 20 12.84 3.64 0.25
N ALA A 21 13.41 4.83 0.05
CA ALA A 21 14.80 5.01 -0.35
C ALA A 21 15.82 4.52 0.70
N LEU A 22 15.42 4.45 1.97
CA LEU A 22 16.25 3.94 3.07
C LEU A 22 16.13 2.43 3.29
N GLN A 23 15.23 1.74 2.57
CA GLN A 23 15.09 0.30 2.73
C GLN A 23 16.36 -0.42 2.27
N PRO A 24 16.83 -1.43 3.03
CA PRO A 24 17.93 -2.26 2.58
C PRO A 24 17.53 -3.02 1.31
N PRO A 25 18.50 -3.45 0.49
CA PRO A 25 18.21 -4.27 -0.68
C PRO A 25 17.44 -5.53 -0.25
N VAL A 26 16.27 -5.72 -0.85
CA VAL A 26 15.45 -6.92 -0.67
C VAL A 26 15.47 -7.73 -1.97
N PRO A 27 15.29 -9.06 -1.94
CA PRO A 27 15.33 -9.92 -3.13
C PRO A 27 14.10 -9.77 -4.04
N ALA A 28 13.37 -8.65 -3.94
CA ALA A 28 12.18 -8.35 -4.71
C ALA A 28 12.17 -6.88 -5.11
N GLN A 29 11.77 -6.58 -6.34
CA GLN A 29 11.49 -5.20 -6.76
C GLN A 29 10.14 -4.78 -6.20
N ILE A 30 10.10 -3.66 -5.46
CA ILE A 30 8.87 -3.11 -4.88
C ILE A 30 8.69 -1.69 -5.43
N ASP A 31 7.82 -1.57 -6.43
CA ASP A 31 7.44 -0.26 -6.98
C ASP A 31 6.30 0.33 -6.15
N ALA A 32 6.54 1.46 -5.48
CA ALA A 32 5.51 2.20 -4.76
C ALA A 32 4.93 3.28 -5.68
N ARG A 33 3.59 3.35 -5.76
CA ARG A 33 2.87 4.37 -6.53
C ARG A 33 1.79 5.01 -5.66
N PHE A 34 1.74 6.33 -5.63
CA PHE A 34 0.68 7.09 -4.97
C PHE A 34 -0.52 7.25 -5.90
N VAL A 35 -1.71 6.96 -5.39
CA VAL A 35 -2.93 6.94 -6.19
C VAL A 35 -3.83 8.09 -5.77
N LEU A 36 -4.07 8.99 -6.71
CA LEU A 36 -4.97 10.13 -6.60
C LEU A 36 -6.14 9.94 -7.59
N CYS A 37 -7.28 10.53 -7.28
CA CYS A 37 -8.35 10.78 -8.25
C CYS A 37 -8.12 12.15 -8.91
N ASN A 38 -9.10 12.68 -9.63
CA ASN A 38 -9.00 13.97 -10.31
C ASN A 38 -8.59 15.08 -9.32
N VAL A 39 -7.54 15.82 -9.70
CA VAL A 39 -7.00 16.95 -8.94
C VAL A 39 -7.65 18.23 -9.45
N THR A 40 -8.52 18.84 -8.64
CA THR A 40 -9.38 19.96 -9.08
C THR A 40 -8.82 21.35 -8.73
N GLY A 41 -8.08 21.50 -7.63
CA GLY A 41 -7.51 22.79 -7.23
C GLY A 41 -6.27 23.18 -8.03
N ASP A 42 -6.15 24.44 -8.43
CA ASP A 42 -5.05 24.91 -9.28
C ASP A 42 -3.68 24.74 -8.62
N GLU A 43 -3.55 25.09 -7.34
CA GLU A 43 -2.33 24.88 -6.56
C GLU A 43 -1.95 23.39 -6.50
N HIS A 44 -2.93 22.52 -6.26
CA HIS A 44 -2.74 21.08 -6.23
C HIS A 44 -2.31 20.52 -7.58
N ARG A 45 -2.85 21.02 -8.69
CA ARG A 45 -2.47 20.59 -10.04
C ARG A 45 -1.01 20.89 -10.32
N ILE A 46 -0.54 22.07 -9.93
CA ILE A 46 0.87 22.47 -10.11
C ILE A 46 1.78 21.59 -9.25
N LEU A 47 1.49 21.45 -7.95
CA LEU A 47 2.34 20.70 -7.02
C LEU A 47 2.39 19.20 -7.36
N VAL A 48 1.24 18.59 -7.66
CA VAL A 48 1.17 17.18 -8.06
C VAL A 48 1.87 16.96 -9.41
N ALA A 49 1.77 17.89 -10.36
CA ALA A 49 2.51 17.80 -11.61
C ALA A 49 4.03 17.80 -11.40
N LEU A 50 4.55 18.67 -10.52
CA LEU A 50 5.96 18.67 -10.15
C LEU A 50 6.40 17.33 -9.54
N GLU A 51 5.57 16.74 -8.66
CA GLU A 51 5.85 15.41 -8.10
C GLU A 51 5.87 14.32 -9.18
N ILE A 52 4.90 14.33 -10.11
CA ILE A 52 4.85 13.38 -11.24
C ILE A 52 6.11 13.49 -12.10
N MET A 53 6.52 14.71 -12.43
CA MET A 53 7.68 14.97 -13.31
C MET A 53 9.00 14.56 -12.66
N LEU A 54 9.12 14.68 -11.33
CA LEU A 54 10.36 14.40 -10.62
C LEU A 54 10.47 12.93 -10.18
N TYR A 55 9.39 12.35 -9.66
CA TYR A 55 9.42 11.03 -9.04
C TYR A 55 8.78 9.93 -9.89
N HIS A 56 7.96 10.30 -10.87
CA HIS A 56 7.23 9.38 -11.74
C HIS A 56 6.40 8.34 -10.97
N ASP A 57 6.01 8.63 -9.73
CA ASP A 57 5.41 7.65 -8.80
C ASP A 57 3.94 7.93 -8.49
N ILE A 58 3.29 8.86 -9.20
CA ILE A 58 1.89 9.21 -9.00
C ILE A 58 1.03 8.70 -10.15
N ILE A 59 -0.07 8.02 -9.82
CA ILE A 59 -1.15 7.64 -10.72
C ILE A 59 -2.35 8.55 -10.43
N VAL A 60 -2.80 9.29 -11.43
CA VAL A 60 -4.03 10.09 -11.36
C VAL A 60 -5.13 9.33 -12.11
N LEU A 61 -6.17 8.94 -11.38
CA LEU A 61 -7.32 8.20 -11.90
C LEU A 61 -8.47 9.16 -12.24
N ASN A 62 -9.24 8.82 -13.27
CA ASN A 62 -10.45 9.54 -13.62
C ASN A 62 -11.62 9.17 -12.70
N CYS A 63 -11.56 9.67 -11.46
CA CYS A 63 -12.60 9.52 -10.44
C CYS A 63 -12.75 10.82 -9.64
N SER A 64 -13.82 10.94 -8.87
CA SER A 64 -13.95 11.98 -7.85
C SER A 64 -13.12 11.59 -6.62
N GLU A 65 -12.35 12.52 -6.07
CA GLU A 65 -11.49 12.27 -4.91
C GLU A 65 -12.32 11.98 -3.66
N ASN A 66 -12.51 10.69 -3.39
CA ASN A 66 -13.28 10.20 -2.26
C ASN A 66 -12.80 8.78 -1.89
N MET A 67 -12.53 8.55 -0.60
CA MET A 67 -12.04 7.26 -0.12
C MET A 67 -13.11 6.15 -0.13
N ASN A 68 -14.39 6.52 -0.01
CA ASN A 68 -15.51 5.58 0.14
C ASN A 68 -16.34 5.41 -1.14
N SER A 69 -15.99 6.13 -2.21
CA SER A 69 -16.79 6.16 -3.44
C SER A 69 -15.91 5.91 -4.66
N GLY A 70 -15.54 4.65 -4.86
CA GLY A 70 -15.05 4.15 -6.15
C GLY A 70 -13.55 4.26 -6.43
N LYS A 71 -12.77 4.99 -5.62
CA LYS A 71 -11.31 5.12 -5.84
C LYS A 71 -10.58 3.79 -5.88
N THR A 72 -10.92 2.88 -4.97
CA THR A 72 -10.37 1.52 -4.88
C THR A 72 -10.68 0.70 -6.13
N TYR A 73 -11.93 0.75 -6.57
CA TYR A 73 -12.35 0.07 -7.80
C TYR A 73 -11.61 0.66 -9.00
N ALA A 74 -11.59 1.99 -9.14
CA ALA A 74 -10.90 2.71 -10.22
C ALA A 74 -9.42 2.37 -10.28
N TYR A 75 -8.77 2.20 -9.12
CA TYR A 75 -7.37 1.78 -9.07
C TYR A 75 -7.18 0.37 -9.62
N PHE A 76 -7.88 -0.63 -9.09
CA PHE A 76 -7.71 -2.02 -9.56
C PHE A 76 -8.17 -2.24 -10.99
N SER A 77 -9.19 -1.52 -11.44
CA SER A 77 -9.68 -1.63 -12.82
C SER A 77 -8.73 -1.00 -13.84
N ALA A 78 -7.99 0.04 -13.47
CA ALA A 78 -7.00 0.68 -14.34
C ALA A 78 -5.67 -0.09 -14.42
N LEU A 79 -5.29 -0.84 -13.38
CA LEU A 79 -3.99 -1.51 -13.31
C LEU A 79 -3.65 -2.43 -14.50
N PRO A 80 -4.54 -3.29 -15.02
CA PRO A 80 -4.23 -4.15 -16.16
C PRO A 80 -3.80 -3.37 -17.40
N GLU A 81 -4.45 -2.24 -17.68
CA GLU A 81 -4.11 -1.37 -18.82
C GLU A 81 -2.80 -0.63 -18.54
N LEU A 82 -2.67 0.01 -17.38
CA LEU A 82 -1.47 0.77 -16.99
C LEU A 82 -0.18 -0.10 -17.02
N LEU A 83 -0.27 -1.35 -16.58
CA LEU A 83 0.87 -2.27 -16.53
C LEU A 83 1.08 -3.10 -17.80
N SER A 84 0.13 -3.06 -18.74
CA SER A 84 0.31 -3.68 -20.05
C SER A 84 1.29 -2.89 -20.93
N GLY A 85 1.27 -1.55 -20.83
CA GLY A 85 2.19 -0.67 -21.55
C GLY A 85 3.65 -0.69 -21.05
N GLU A 86 3.89 -1.07 -19.80
CA GLU A 86 5.26 -1.24 -19.25
C GLU A 86 5.97 -2.49 -19.80
N GLN A 87 5.27 -3.35 -20.55
CA GLN A 87 5.80 -4.62 -21.07
C GLN A 87 6.62 -4.46 -22.36
N GLU A 88 6.62 -3.29 -23.00
CA GLU A 88 7.26 -3.04 -24.30
C GLU A 88 8.62 -2.32 -24.23
N ALA A 89 9.15 -1.95 -23.06
CA ALA A 89 10.53 -1.49 -22.98
C ALA A 89 11.48 -2.71 -23.14
N PRO A 90 12.27 -2.81 -24.24
CA PRO A 90 13.14 -3.95 -24.48
C PRO A 90 14.32 -3.86 -23.52
N THR A 91 14.22 -4.49 -22.36
CA THR A 91 15.39 -4.78 -21.52
C THR A 91 16.02 -6.06 -22.06
N THR A 92 16.98 -5.91 -22.97
CA THR A 92 17.94 -6.96 -23.30
C THR A 92 18.71 -7.31 -22.03
N SER A 93 18.29 -8.36 -21.33
CA SER A 93 19.09 -9.01 -20.28
C SER A 93 18.85 -10.52 -20.31
N PRO A 94 19.88 -11.36 -20.52
CA PRO A 94 19.75 -12.76 -20.92
C PRO A 94 19.61 -13.71 -19.72
N SER A 95 18.63 -13.49 -18.85
CA SER A 95 18.27 -14.48 -17.83
C SER A 95 16.75 -14.56 -17.71
N GLY A 96 16.18 -15.54 -18.41
CA GLY A 96 14.75 -15.84 -18.38
C GLY A 96 14.31 -16.26 -16.98
N GLY A 97 13.68 -15.33 -16.27
CA GLY A 97 12.88 -15.59 -15.08
C GLY A 97 11.46 -15.09 -15.33
N SER A 98 10.47 -15.97 -15.22
CA SER A 98 9.05 -15.61 -15.23
C SER A 98 8.77 -14.63 -14.07
N ARG A 99 8.65 -13.34 -14.38
CA ARG A 99 8.37 -12.28 -13.40
C ARG A 99 6.91 -12.38 -12.93
N GLY A 100 6.70 -12.97 -11.75
CA GLY A 100 5.42 -12.89 -11.04
C GLY A 100 5.17 -11.45 -10.60
N ARG A 101 4.11 -10.82 -11.11
CA ARG A 101 3.67 -9.49 -10.66
C ARG A 101 2.70 -9.67 -9.50
N THR A 102 2.93 -8.96 -8.40
CA THR A 102 2.03 -8.93 -7.24
C THR A 102 1.66 -7.47 -6.96
N CYS A 103 0.36 -7.17 -6.92
CA CYS A 103 -0.13 -5.82 -6.71
C CYS A 103 -0.63 -5.68 -5.28
N THR A 104 0.12 -4.93 -4.48
CA THR A 104 -0.25 -4.56 -3.11
C THR A 104 -1.15 -3.32 -3.14
N GLY A 105 -2.31 -3.40 -2.48
CA GLY A 105 -3.19 -2.27 -2.11
C GLY A 105 -3.55 -2.47 -0.65
N ALA A 106 -3.63 -1.44 0.18
CA ALA A 106 -3.40 -1.63 1.61
C ALA A 106 -4.66 -1.88 2.54
N THR A 107 -5.30 -3.09 2.64
CA THR A 107 -5.88 -3.75 3.90
C THR A 107 -5.86 -5.31 4.12
N SER A 108 -5.28 -5.93 5.17
CA SER A 108 -5.13 -7.43 5.25
C SER A 108 -6.45 -8.21 5.09
N ILE A 109 -6.46 -9.34 4.36
CA ILE A 109 -7.69 -10.10 4.10
C ILE A 109 -7.95 -11.08 5.27
N PRO A 110 -9.12 -11.06 5.92
CA PRO A 110 -9.50 -12.06 6.91
C PRO A 110 -10.08 -13.33 6.24
N PRO A 111 -9.80 -14.55 6.77
CA PRO A 111 -10.42 -15.77 6.27
C PRO A 111 -11.95 -15.70 6.41
N ALA A 112 -12.63 -16.46 5.56
CA ALA A 112 -14.06 -16.38 5.25
C ALA A 112 -15.07 -16.72 6.37
N ARG A 113 -14.79 -16.37 7.64
CA ARG A 113 -15.76 -16.44 8.73
C ARG A 113 -15.83 -15.13 9.52
N ARG A 114 -16.88 -14.37 9.20
CA ARG A 114 -17.58 -13.38 10.05
C ARG A 114 -16.83 -12.14 10.55
N THR A 115 -15.61 -11.84 10.14
CA THR A 115 -15.04 -10.51 10.42
C THR A 115 -15.09 -9.62 9.17
N PRO A 116 -15.69 -8.42 9.26
CA PRO A 116 -15.55 -7.44 8.20
C PRO A 116 -14.10 -6.93 8.15
N LEU A 117 -13.59 -6.58 6.96
CA LEU A 117 -12.36 -5.81 6.86
C LEU A 117 -12.69 -4.38 7.35
N HIS A 118 -12.19 -4.01 8.52
CA HIS A 118 -12.56 -2.75 9.19
C HIS A 118 -11.38 -2.05 9.86
N GLU A 119 -10.20 -2.06 9.23
CA GLU A 119 -9.02 -1.51 9.91
C GLU A 119 -8.12 -0.64 9.03
N GLY A 120 -8.32 -0.56 7.70
CA GLY A 120 -7.50 0.31 6.83
C GLY A 120 -6.00 -0.04 6.85
N MET A 121 -5.68 -1.31 7.08
CA MET A 121 -4.35 -1.82 7.44
C MET A 121 -3.70 -2.74 6.37
N GLY A 122 -3.34 -2.33 5.17
CA GLY A 122 -2.47 -3.16 4.25
C GLY A 122 -2.92 -4.56 3.71
N TYR A 123 -3.33 -4.79 2.44
CA TYR A 123 -3.65 -6.09 1.80
C TYR A 123 -2.61 -6.34 0.73
N VAL A 124 -2.56 -7.60 0.33
CA VAL A 124 -1.90 -8.01 -0.87
C VAL A 124 -2.93 -8.75 -1.71
N LEU A 125 -3.09 -8.35 -2.97
CA LEU A 125 -3.82 -9.14 -3.95
C LEU A 125 -2.83 -9.73 -4.94
N SER A 126 -3.03 -11.00 -5.28
CA SER A 126 -2.36 -11.61 -6.41
C SER A 126 -2.88 -11.02 -7.72
N TRP A 127 -2.08 -11.09 -8.78
CA TRP A 127 -2.42 -10.46 -10.06
C TRP A 127 -3.66 -11.05 -10.74
N ASP A 128 -3.96 -12.33 -10.54
CA ASP A 128 -5.19 -12.96 -11.00
C ASP A 128 -6.44 -12.36 -10.31
N LEU A 129 -6.36 -12.02 -9.02
CA LEU A 129 -7.44 -11.32 -8.32
C LEU A 129 -7.63 -9.90 -8.86
N VAL A 130 -6.53 -9.17 -9.12
CA VAL A 130 -6.62 -7.82 -9.72
C VAL A 130 -7.26 -7.87 -11.10
N ARG A 131 -6.82 -8.78 -11.97
CA ARG A 131 -7.43 -8.97 -13.30
C ARG A 131 -8.91 -9.34 -13.20
N TRP A 132 -9.27 -10.19 -12.24
CA TRP A 132 -10.66 -10.55 -12.01
C TRP A 132 -11.50 -9.36 -11.53
N ILE A 133 -11.00 -8.53 -10.62
CA ILE A 133 -11.68 -7.29 -10.17
C ILE A 133 -11.93 -6.35 -11.34
N ALA A 134 -10.97 -6.22 -12.25
CA ALA A 134 -11.06 -5.34 -13.41
C ALA A 134 -12.10 -5.82 -14.44
N SER A 135 -12.28 -7.14 -14.61
CA SER A 135 -13.10 -7.71 -15.69
C SER A 135 -14.54 -8.02 -15.29
N THR A 136 -14.86 -8.09 -14.00
CA THR A 136 -16.17 -8.57 -13.53
C THR A 136 -17.19 -7.45 -13.34
N ASN A 137 -18.47 -7.75 -13.61
CA ASN A 137 -19.58 -6.83 -13.28
C ASN A 137 -19.91 -6.82 -11.78
N VAL A 138 -19.47 -7.84 -11.03
CA VAL A 138 -19.71 -7.96 -9.57
C VAL A 138 -19.12 -6.78 -8.81
N THR A 139 -17.91 -6.34 -9.19
CA THR A 139 -17.21 -5.21 -8.58
C THR A 139 -17.69 -3.87 -9.17
N ARG A 140 -17.95 -3.83 -10.48
CA ARG A 140 -18.45 -2.63 -11.17
C ARG A 140 -19.77 -2.12 -10.61
N ASN A 141 -20.66 -3.02 -10.18
CA ASN A 141 -21.96 -2.66 -9.65
C ASN A 141 -21.95 -2.36 -8.14
N ASN A 142 -20.82 -2.56 -7.45
CA ASN A 142 -20.71 -2.36 -6.02
C ASN A 142 -19.43 -1.58 -5.69
N THR A 143 -19.44 -0.26 -5.92
CA THR A 143 -18.24 0.58 -5.78
C THR A 143 -18.31 1.56 -4.59
N ALA A 144 -19.39 1.53 -3.81
CA ALA A 144 -19.66 2.47 -2.73
C ALA A 144 -19.61 1.75 -1.38
N GLY A 145 -18.75 2.24 -0.49
CA GLY A 145 -18.57 1.68 0.84
C GLY A 145 -17.14 1.90 1.37
N PRO A 146 -16.88 1.53 2.64
CA PRO A 146 -15.52 1.49 3.17
C PRO A 146 -14.63 0.60 2.29
N GLU A 147 -13.52 1.17 1.82
CA GLU A 147 -12.58 0.55 0.88
C GLU A 147 -12.25 -0.91 1.18
N ASP A 148 -11.92 -1.18 2.44
CA ASP A 148 -11.46 -2.46 2.92
C ASP A 148 -12.60 -3.46 2.98
N ALA A 149 -13.73 -3.07 3.57
CA ALA A 149 -14.94 -3.90 3.63
C ALA A 149 -15.39 -4.32 2.22
N LEU A 150 -15.30 -3.39 1.27
CA LEU A 150 -15.75 -3.57 -0.11
C LEU A 150 -14.91 -4.61 -0.86
N VAL A 151 -13.59 -4.58 -0.71
CA VAL A 151 -12.70 -5.57 -1.34
C VAL A 151 -13.01 -6.98 -0.83
N GLY A 152 -13.23 -7.16 0.47
CA GLY A 152 -13.64 -8.47 0.99
C GLY A 152 -15.00 -8.92 0.52
N GLU A 153 -15.95 -8.00 0.37
CA GLU A 153 -17.27 -8.30 -0.17
C GLU A 153 -17.18 -8.78 -1.63
N TRP A 154 -16.40 -8.08 -2.47
CA TRP A 154 -16.14 -8.51 -3.84
C TRP A 154 -15.58 -9.93 -3.88
N LEU A 155 -14.54 -10.21 -3.10
CA LEU A 155 -13.93 -11.53 -3.09
C LEU A 155 -14.93 -12.62 -2.68
N ARG A 156 -15.77 -12.37 -1.66
CA ARG A 156 -16.83 -13.30 -1.26
C ARG A 156 -17.87 -13.51 -2.35
N ALA A 157 -18.39 -12.43 -2.94
CA ALA A 157 -19.40 -12.48 -4.00
C ALA A 157 -18.86 -13.20 -5.25
N GLY A 158 -17.57 -13.06 -5.54
CA GLY A 158 -16.89 -13.74 -6.64
C GLY A 158 -16.47 -15.18 -6.36
N GLY A 159 -16.74 -15.72 -5.17
CA GLY A 159 -16.22 -17.04 -4.75
C GLY A 159 -14.68 -17.11 -4.72
N ARG A 160 -14.01 -15.96 -4.56
CA ARG A 160 -12.56 -15.79 -4.46
C ARG A 160 -12.13 -15.74 -2.98
N GLY A 161 -10.82 -15.75 -2.73
CA GLY A 161 -10.30 -15.66 -1.36
C GLY A 161 -10.34 -16.95 -0.55
N LYS A 162 -10.25 -18.12 -1.21
CA LYS A 162 -10.10 -19.41 -0.50
C LYS A 162 -8.77 -19.55 0.24
N ASN A 163 -7.72 -18.89 -0.26
CA ASN A 163 -6.37 -18.89 0.30
C ASN A 163 -6.06 -17.52 0.92
N VAL A 164 -6.71 -17.24 2.05
CA VAL A 164 -6.56 -15.96 2.74
C VAL A 164 -5.68 -16.12 3.97
N TYR A 165 -4.68 -15.26 4.08
CA TYR A 165 -3.80 -15.14 5.23
C TYR A 165 -4.11 -13.85 5.98
N SER A 166 -4.56 -13.98 7.23
CA SER A 166 -4.82 -12.84 8.11
C SER A 166 -3.70 -12.68 9.14
N THR A 167 -3.28 -11.43 9.33
CA THR A 167 -2.28 -11.04 10.32
C THR A 167 -2.88 -10.79 11.70
N GLN A 168 -4.21 -10.65 11.81
CA GLN A 168 -4.88 -10.22 13.04
C GLN A 168 -4.79 -11.29 14.15
N GLY A 169 -4.94 -12.57 13.79
CA GLY A 169 -4.83 -13.68 14.73
C GLY A 169 -3.40 -13.97 15.19
N ALA A 170 -2.39 -13.67 14.37
CA ALA A 170 -0.99 -13.94 14.70
C ALA A 170 -0.49 -13.06 15.87
N ARG A 171 -0.95 -11.82 15.97
CA ARG A 171 -0.64 -10.94 17.12
C ARG A 171 -1.30 -11.44 18.41
N LEU A 172 -2.56 -11.85 18.35
CA LEU A 172 -3.31 -12.30 19.54
C LEU A 172 -2.78 -13.64 20.09
N ASN A 173 -2.34 -14.52 19.20
CA ASN A 173 -1.83 -15.84 19.56
C ASN A 173 -0.32 -15.87 19.82
N TYR A 174 0.35 -14.71 19.83
CA TYR A 174 1.82 -14.61 19.96
C TYR A 174 2.59 -15.55 19.00
N ASP A 175 2.04 -15.73 17.80
CA ASP A 175 2.65 -16.58 16.78
C ASP A 175 3.74 -15.79 16.05
N ASP A 176 4.97 -15.92 16.53
CA ASP A 176 6.17 -15.24 16.03
C ASP A 176 6.60 -15.72 14.63
N THR A 177 6.03 -16.83 14.15
CA THR A 177 6.33 -17.39 12.81
C THR A 177 5.60 -16.68 11.68
N LYS A 178 4.57 -15.90 11.99
CA LYS A 178 3.71 -15.26 10.98
C LYS A 178 3.92 -13.75 10.94
N PRO A 179 3.94 -13.11 9.76
CA PRO A 179 4.01 -11.66 9.69
C PRO A 179 2.77 -11.02 10.33
N VAL A 180 2.94 -9.86 10.97
CA VAL A 180 1.85 -9.11 11.57
C VAL A 180 1.76 -7.66 11.11
N MET A 181 0.53 -7.17 11.00
CA MET A 181 0.20 -5.77 10.78
C MET A 181 -0.84 -5.34 11.82
N TYR A 182 -0.66 -4.17 12.42
CA TYR A 182 -1.51 -3.65 13.49
C TYR A 182 -1.45 -2.13 13.63
N ASP A 183 -2.44 -1.54 14.31
CA ASP A 183 -2.43 -0.15 14.77
C ASP A 183 -1.31 0.12 15.77
N PHE A 184 -0.64 1.27 15.68
CA PHE A 184 0.42 1.69 16.61
C PHE A 184 0.12 1.26 18.07
N PRO A 185 1.02 0.51 18.72
CA PRO A 185 0.72 -0.14 19.98
C PRO A 185 0.73 0.88 21.12
N TYR A 186 -0.23 0.75 22.04
CA TYR A 186 -0.28 1.53 23.28
C TYR A 186 -0.05 0.61 24.48
N PRO A 187 0.54 1.12 25.57
CA PRO A 187 0.73 0.34 26.80
C PRO A 187 -0.57 -0.37 27.23
N PRO A 188 -0.49 -1.64 27.66
CA PRO A 188 0.73 -2.43 27.92
C PRO A 188 1.37 -3.07 26.67
N TRP A 189 0.76 -2.92 25.49
CA TRP A 189 1.23 -3.56 24.27
C TRP A 189 2.46 -2.89 23.69
N SER A 190 3.36 -3.69 23.13
CA SER A 190 4.58 -3.24 22.45
C SER A 190 4.62 -3.70 21.00
N PHE A 191 5.65 -3.28 20.28
CA PHE A 191 5.96 -3.85 18.97
C PHE A 191 6.42 -5.30 19.11
N VAL A 192 6.18 -6.12 18.09
CA VAL A 192 6.50 -7.56 18.08
C VAL A 192 7.43 -7.91 16.90
N PRO A 193 8.43 -8.82 17.06
CA PRO A 193 9.52 -9.01 16.09
C PRO A 193 9.10 -9.27 14.63
N ASN A 194 7.96 -9.92 14.43
CA ASN A 194 7.38 -10.27 13.14
C ASN A 194 6.52 -9.16 12.50
N THR A 195 6.63 -7.92 12.98
CA THR A 195 5.86 -6.79 12.43
C THR A 195 6.34 -6.45 11.02
N ILE A 196 5.43 -6.46 10.05
CA ILE A 196 5.70 -6.07 8.66
C ILE A 196 5.11 -4.71 8.29
N ALA A 197 4.14 -4.20 9.06
CA ALA A 197 3.54 -2.90 8.84
C ALA A 197 2.83 -2.38 10.09
N VAL A 198 2.77 -1.05 10.24
CA VAL A 198 2.18 -0.37 11.40
C VAL A 198 1.24 0.72 10.91
N HIS A 199 0.00 0.68 11.39
CA HIS A 199 -1.05 1.62 11.02
C HIS A 199 -1.25 2.72 12.10
N ARG A 200 -2.05 3.75 11.78
CA ARG A 200 -2.36 4.91 12.64
C ARG A 200 -1.16 5.70 13.18
N LEU A 201 -0.11 5.85 12.37
CA LEU A 201 1.01 6.77 12.62
C LEU A 201 0.59 8.23 12.35
N LYS A 202 -0.30 8.76 13.17
CA LYS A 202 -0.94 10.07 12.95
C LYS A 202 -0.11 11.27 13.45
N ASP A 203 0.93 11.03 14.23
CA ASP A 203 1.74 12.08 14.85
C ASP A 203 3.24 11.75 14.80
N ARG A 204 4.07 12.79 14.98
CA ARG A 204 5.54 12.69 14.85
C ARG A 204 6.15 11.74 15.88
N LYS A 205 5.59 11.64 17.09
CA LYS A 205 6.08 10.77 18.15
C LYS A 205 5.91 9.30 17.74
N LYS A 206 4.73 8.93 17.24
CA LYS A 206 4.48 7.56 16.73
C LYS A 206 5.39 7.19 15.57
N TRP A 207 5.62 8.12 14.64
CA TRP A 207 6.59 7.91 13.55
C TRP A 207 7.98 7.65 14.10
N ALA A 208 8.51 8.53 14.97
CA ALA A 208 9.85 8.39 15.54
C ALA A 208 10.01 7.06 16.30
N THR A 209 9.03 6.68 17.13
CA THR A 209 9.05 5.39 17.84
C THR A 209 9.07 4.21 16.88
N THR A 210 8.24 4.24 15.85
CA THR A 210 8.14 3.16 14.85
C THR A 210 9.44 3.03 14.05
N LEU A 211 10.03 4.15 13.62
CA LEU A 211 11.29 4.16 12.87
C LEU A 211 12.47 3.66 13.72
N ARG A 212 12.50 3.99 15.01
CA ARG A 212 13.46 3.41 15.96
C ARG A 212 13.31 1.91 16.08
N TYR A 213 12.07 1.43 16.20
CA TYR A 213 11.80 0.00 16.32
C TYR A 213 12.32 -0.79 15.11
N PHE A 214 12.04 -0.30 13.90
CA PHE A 214 12.53 -0.91 12.65
C PHE A 214 14.01 -0.63 12.37
N ASN A 215 14.68 0.15 13.21
CA ASN A 215 16.05 0.60 12.99
C ASN A 215 16.24 1.22 11.57
N ALA A 216 15.24 1.97 11.11
CA ALA A 216 15.15 2.45 9.72
C ALA A 216 16.28 3.41 9.33
N THR A 217 16.94 4.02 10.30
CA THR A 217 18.04 4.98 10.10
C THR A 217 19.42 4.35 10.31
N ARG A 218 19.53 3.04 10.56
CA ARG A 218 20.81 2.38 10.87
C ARG A 218 21.90 2.61 9.81
N GLY A 219 21.48 2.67 8.54
CA GLY A 219 22.38 2.86 7.41
C GLY A 219 22.70 4.32 7.08
N LEU A 220 22.10 5.29 7.78
CA LEU A 220 22.35 6.70 7.53
C LEU A 220 23.72 7.10 8.07
N LYS A 221 24.55 7.67 7.20
CA LYS A 221 25.82 8.27 7.60
C LYS A 221 25.55 9.63 8.25
N PRO A 222 26.18 9.94 9.40
CA PRO A 222 26.14 11.28 9.96
C PRO A 222 26.60 12.32 8.95
N SER A 223 25.92 13.46 8.91
CA SER A 223 26.35 14.60 8.10
C SER A 223 27.19 15.53 8.97
N LYS A 224 28.16 16.23 8.39
CA LYS A 224 28.84 17.35 9.08
C LYS A 224 27.87 18.44 9.54
N PHE A 225 26.67 18.48 8.94
CA PHE A 225 25.57 19.39 9.31
C PHE A 225 24.56 18.76 10.27
N TYR A 226 24.77 17.52 10.73
CA TYR A 226 23.82 16.80 11.57
C TYR A 226 24.51 15.81 12.52
N HIS A 227 24.58 16.17 13.81
CA HIS A 227 25.38 15.50 14.85
C HIS A 227 24.55 14.87 15.98
N LEU A 228 23.21 14.82 15.85
CA LEU A 228 22.28 14.46 16.93
C LEU A 228 21.80 13.00 16.91
N LEU A 229 22.38 12.13 16.09
CA LEU A 229 22.12 10.69 16.10
C LEU A 229 23.40 9.95 16.51
N ASN A 230 23.64 9.90 17.83
CA ASN A 230 24.48 8.88 18.47
C ASN A 230 23.57 7.89 19.20
#